data_AF-A0A1H9RMM1-F1
#
_entry.id   AF-A0A1H9RMM1-F1
#
_cell.length_a   1.000
_cell.length_b   1.000
_cell.length_c   1.000
_cell.angle_alpha   90.00
_cell.angle_beta   90.00
_cell.angle_gamma   90.00
#
_symmetry.space_group_name_H-M   'P 1'
#
loop_
_entity.id
_entity.type
_entity.pdbx_description
1 polymer ?
#
loop_
_entity_poly.entity_id
_entity_poly.type
_entity_poly.pdbx_seq_one_letter_code
_entity_poly.pdbx_strand_id
1 'polypeptide(L)'
;MIKRTVLFIFTGFVMLTGCTNDSEANNLANSDNGETNEQIIVETDAGDVTEEEFIQTLKHKYGDQVLTELVQQKVIEAEAENLGINEEDVQNEIDSLMENMGVSNEEQFYEMMQMQGVADEEELRERIVNHLVMQHRVGHVGEVSDEELQEEFEKGEEVEARHILVSDAETAEELHNRLNEGDNFADLAEEYSEDPGSRDEGGSLGSFRRGTMTPPFEEAAFNLEIGELSDPVESQFGFHIIEVTDRIPFEDDFDEVKEQLRAAFTERKLHRMNKEQEELMDNINIEVHSEEYEHLFNTETE
;
A
#
# COMPACT_ATOMS: atom_id res chain seq x y z
N MET A 1 -14.84 0.78 -23.39
CA MET A 1 -14.26 -0.03 -22.30
C MET A 1 -13.34 0.93 -21.58
N ILE A 2 -13.61 1.24 -20.32
CA ILE A 2 -12.78 2.21 -19.58
C ILE A 2 -11.37 1.60 -19.45
N LYS A 3 -10.33 2.35 -19.83
CA LYS A 3 -8.93 1.87 -19.74
C LYS A 3 -8.58 1.59 -18.27
N ARG A 4 -7.65 0.65 -18.04
CA ARG A 4 -7.22 0.25 -16.69
C ARG A 4 -6.63 1.44 -15.88
N THR A 5 -5.94 2.36 -16.52
CA THR A 5 -5.43 3.60 -15.89
C THR A 5 -6.54 4.43 -15.26
N VAL A 6 -7.63 4.64 -16.00
CA VAL A 6 -8.84 5.32 -15.51
C VAL A 6 -9.36 4.56 -14.28
N LEU A 7 -9.51 3.23 -14.36
CA LEU A 7 -9.92 2.44 -13.19
C LEU A 7 -9.00 2.66 -11.98
N PHE A 8 -7.67 2.65 -12.14
CA PHE A 8 -6.72 2.82 -11.05
C PHE A 8 -6.82 4.16 -10.32
N ILE A 9 -6.99 5.28 -11.04
CA ILE A 9 -7.19 6.61 -10.45
C ILE A 9 -8.50 6.65 -9.64
N PHE A 10 -9.51 5.87 -10.05
CA PHE A 10 -10.86 5.92 -9.47
C PHE A 10 -11.17 4.85 -8.42
N THR A 11 -10.42 3.73 -8.33
CA THR A 11 -10.73 2.64 -7.38
C THR A 11 -10.55 3.01 -5.90
N GLY A 12 -10.05 4.19 -5.59
CA GLY A 12 -9.94 4.67 -4.21
C GLY A 12 -8.85 3.94 -3.43
N PHE A 13 -8.40 4.64 -2.40
CA PHE A 13 -7.44 4.18 -1.43
C PHE A 13 -7.97 2.93 -0.70
N VAL A 14 -7.55 1.73 -1.10
CA VAL A 14 -7.79 0.56 -0.23
C VAL A 14 -6.78 0.66 0.89
N MET A 15 -7.19 1.33 1.97
CA MET A 15 -6.41 1.36 3.21
C MET A 15 -6.06 -0.07 3.62
N LEU A 16 -4.80 -0.26 3.97
CA LEU A 16 -4.40 -1.34 4.87
C LEU A 16 -5.28 -1.25 6.11
N THR A 17 -6.10 -2.27 6.29
CA THR A 17 -6.87 -2.44 7.51
C THR A 17 -5.90 -2.71 8.65
N GLY A 18 -5.41 -1.65 9.28
CA GLY A 18 -4.99 -1.70 10.67
C GLY A 18 -6.22 -2.06 11.50
N CYS A 19 -6.20 -3.23 12.11
CA CYS A 19 -7.30 -3.83 12.84
C CYS A 19 -7.98 -2.85 13.79
N THR A 20 -9.31 -2.73 13.64
CA THR A 20 -10.20 -2.16 14.64
C THR A 20 -9.99 -2.85 15.98
N ASN A 21 -9.61 -2.09 17.00
CA ASN A 21 -9.78 -2.51 18.39
C ASN A 21 -11.00 -1.79 18.97
N ASP A 22 -12.10 -2.51 19.06
CA ASP A 22 -13.29 -2.13 19.83
C ASP A 22 -12.97 -2.16 21.33
N SER A 23 -12.83 -1.00 21.97
CA SER A 23 -13.10 -0.71 23.40
C SER A 23 -12.54 0.69 23.72
N GLU A 24 -13.15 1.65 24.40
CA GLU A 24 -14.29 1.68 25.32
C GLU A 24 -15.03 3.03 25.14
N ALA A 25 -16.35 3.00 25.23
CA ALA A 25 -17.14 4.21 25.40
C ALA A 25 -16.85 4.80 26.79
N ASN A 26 -16.07 5.88 26.86
CA ASN A 26 -15.87 6.62 28.10
C ASN A 26 -16.66 7.92 28.10
N ASN A 27 -17.53 8.05 29.11
CA ASN A 27 -18.32 9.23 29.39
C ASN A 27 -17.42 10.41 29.73
N LEU A 28 -17.58 11.54 29.03
CA LEU A 28 -17.07 12.83 29.50
C LEU A 28 -18.23 13.78 29.75
N ALA A 29 -18.50 13.96 31.05
CA ALA A 29 -19.30 15.05 31.58
C ALA A 29 -18.44 16.32 31.66
N ASN A 30 -18.82 17.30 30.83
CA ASN A 30 -18.94 18.74 31.08
C ASN A 30 -17.94 19.45 32.01
N SER A 31 -17.18 20.41 31.45
CA SER A 31 -17.05 21.79 31.98
C SER A 31 -16.03 22.61 31.15
N ASP A 32 -16.49 23.56 30.34
CA ASP A 32 -15.98 24.94 30.44
C ASP A 32 -16.98 25.95 29.83
N ASN A 33 -17.10 27.11 30.47
CA ASN A 33 -17.98 28.21 30.08
C ASN A 33 -17.27 29.10 29.05
N GLY A 34 -17.61 28.94 27.78
CA GLY A 34 -17.53 29.99 26.77
C GLY A 34 -18.90 30.09 26.11
N GLU A 35 -19.42 31.29 25.84
CA GLU A 35 -20.63 31.48 25.05
C GLU A 35 -20.39 30.91 23.64
N THR A 36 -20.62 29.60 23.45
CA THR A 36 -20.78 29.01 22.14
C THR A 36 -22.15 29.45 21.65
N ASN A 37 -22.15 30.17 20.53
CA ASN A 37 -23.36 30.44 19.79
C ASN A 37 -23.83 29.07 19.28
N GLU A 38 -24.71 28.38 20.04
CA GLU A 38 -25.29 27.09 19.67
C GLU A 38 -26.06 27.24 18.36
N GLN A 39 -25.36 27.07 17.24
CA GLN A 39 -25.95 27.15 15.92
C GLN A 39 -26.81 25.90 15.71
N ILE A 40 -28.12 26.06 15.84
CA ILE A 40 -29.08 25.02 15.49
C ILE A 40 -29.06 24.84 13.98
N ILE A 41 -28.74 23.63 13.52
CA ILE A 41 -28.74 23.27 12.09
C ILE A 41 -30.02 22.56 11.67
N VAL A 42 -30.70 21.90 12.62
CA VAL A 42 -31.99 21.24 12.39
C VAL A 42 -32.87 21.39 13.64
N GLU A 43 -34.08 21.93 13.47
CA GLU A 43 -35.12 21.91 14.52
C GLU A 43 -36.02 20.68 14.35
N THR A 44 -36.36 20.00 15.44
CA THR A 44 -37.33 18.89 15.42
C THR A 44 -38.25 18.90 16.63
N ASP A 45 -39.44 18.30 16.50
CA ASP A 45 -40.37 18.11 17.63
C ASP A 45 -39.79 17.24 18.77
N ALA A 46 -38.68 16.54 18.53
CA ALA A 46 -38.00 15.65 19.47
C ALA A 46 -36.74 16.26 20.10
N GLY A 47 -36.38 17.50 19.73
CA GLY A 47 -35.14 18.16 20.12
C GLY A 47 -34.37 18.69 18.91
N ASP A 48 -33.66 19.78 19.11
CA ASP A 48 -32.86 20.41 18.06
C ASP A 48 -31.52 19.68 17.91
N VAL A 49 -30.94 19.74 16.71
CA VAL A 49 -29.57 19.28 16.44
C VAL A 49 -28.71 20.51 16.23
N THR A 50 -27.67 20.63 17.06
CA THR A 50 -26.69 21.71 16.96
C THR A 50 -25.52 21.33 16.06
N GLU A 51 -24.85 22.34 15.51
CA GLU A 51 -23.62 22.15 14.73
C GLU A 51 -22.51 21.48 15.57
N GLU A 52 -22.40 21.84 16.85
CA GLU A 52 -21.42 21.24 17.76
C GLU A 52 -21.68 19.74 17.96
N GLU A 53 -22.92 19.32 18.24
CA GLU A 53 -23.28 17.91 18.36
C GLU A 53 -22.99 17.14 17.07
N PHE A 54 -23.28 17.75 15.92
CA PHE A 54 -23.01 17.14 14.62
C PHE A 54 -21.49 16.96 14.38
N ILE A 55 -20.69 18.01 14.58
CA ILE A 55 -19.24 17.96 14.39
C ILE A 55 -18.59 16.97 15.36
N GLN A 56 -18.96 17.00 16.65
CA GLN A 56 -18.43 16.05 17.63
C GLN A 56 -18.78 14.60 17.28
N THR A 57 -20.00 14.37 16.77
CA THR A 57 -20.40 13.04 16.29
C THR A 57 -19.57 12.60 15.08
N LEU A 58 -19.27 13.51 14.15
CA LEU A 58 -18.41 13.22 13.01
C LEU A 58 -16.97 12.91 13.44
N LYS A 59 -16.37 13.74 14.32
CA LYS A 59 -15.03 13.51 14.87
C LYS A 59 -14.95 12.16 15.57
N HIS A 60 -15.95 11.81 16.37
CA HIS A 60 -15.95 10.54 17.08
C HIS A 60 -16.09 9.32 16.16
N LYS A 61 -16.85 9.42 15.07
CA LYS A 61 -17.08 8.29 14.15
C LYS A 61 -16.04 8.13 13.05
N TYR A 62 -15.49 9.25 12.58
CA TYR A 62 -14.69 9.32 11.37
C TYR A 62 -13.41 10.17 11.53
N GLY A 63 -13.18 10.77 12.70
CA GLY A 63 -12.06 11.68 12.93
C GLY A 63 -10.71 11.03 12.68
N ASP A 64 -10.51 9.79 13.13
CA ASP A 64 -9.29 9.02 12.89
C ASP A 64 -9.02 8.86 11.40
N GLN A 65 -9.99 8.32 10.65
CA GLN A 65 -9.87 8.12 9.20
C GLN A 65 -9.60 9.44 8.46
N VAL A 66 -10.41 10.48 8.75
CA VAL A 66 -10.28 11.78 8.09
C VAL A 66 -8.94 12.42 8.41
N LEU A 67 -8.46 12.33 9.66
CA LEU A 67 -7.16 12.89 10.03
C LEU A 67 -6.01 12.16 9.34
N THR A 68 -6.05 10.83 9.28
CA THR A 68 -5.08 10.02 8.52
C THR A 68 -5.07 10.38 7.04
N GLU A 69 -6.23 10.51 6.41
CA GLU A 69 -6.35 10.93 5.00
C GLU A 69 -5.77 12.33 4.77
N LEU A 70 -6.07 13.29 5.65
CA LEU A 70 -5.54 14.66 5.55
C LEU A 70 -4.02 14.70 5.70
N VAL A 71 -3.44 13.90 6.60
CA VAL A 71 -1.97 13.81 6.74
C VAL A 71 -1.36 13.18 5.50
N GLN A 72 -1.92 12.07 5.00
CA GLN A 72 -1.46 11.44 3.75
C GLN A 72 -1.51 12.41 2.57
N GLN A 73 -2.59 13.18 2.43
CA GLN A 73 -2.71 14.20 1.40
C GLN A 73 -1.57 15.24 1.51
N LYS A 74 -1.29 15.74 2.72
CA LYS A 74 -0.19 16.71 2.93
C LYS A 74 1.17 16.14 2.56
N VAL A 75 1.41 14.86 2.83
CA VAL A 75 2.63 14.15 2.44
C VAL A 75 2.75 14.05 0.92
N ILE A 76 1.67 13.65 0.25
CA ILE A 76 1.62 13.56 -1.22
C ILE A 76 1.80 14.93 -1.87
N GLU A 77 1.17 15.99 -1.36
CA GLU A 77 1.35 17.37 -1.84
C GLU A 77 2.81 17.81 -1.73
N ALA A 78 3.47 17.56 -0.59
CA ALA A 78 4.87 17.89 -0.40
C ALA A 78 5.79 17.12 -1.37
N GLU A 79 5.51 15.84 -1.62
CA GLU A 79 6.28 15.06 -2.57
C GLU A 79 6.01 15.48 -4.03
N ALA A 80 4.77 15.85 -4.37
CA ALA A 80 4.45 16.42 -5.67
C ALA A 80 5.26 17.70 -5.95
N GLU A 81 5.37 18.59 -4.97
CA GLU A 81 6.23 19.78 -5.05
C GLU A 81 7.71 19.43 -5.25
N ASN A 82 8.22 18.42 -4.53
CA ASN A 82 9.60 17.93 -4.64
C ASN A 82 9.90 17.40 -6.05
N LEU A 83 8.96 16.63 -6.61
CA LEU A 83 9.03 16.08 -7.97
C LEU A 83 8.75 17.12 -9.06
N GLY A 84 8.34 18.34 -8.69
CA GLY A 84 8.01 19.41 -9.63
C GLY A 84 6.69 19.22 -10.37
N ILE A 85 5.83 18.33 -9.87
CA ILE A 85 4.46 18.11 -10.37
C ILE A 85 3.65 19.37 -10.03
N ASN A 86 3.03 19.95 -11.03
CA ASN A 86 2.29 21.21 -10.89
C ASN A 86 0.90 21.14 -11.53
N GLU A 87 0.14 22.22 -11.40
CA GLU A 87 -1.23 22.32 -11.91
C GLU A 87 -1.36 22.08 -13.41
N GLU A 88 -0.33 22.40 -14.21
CA GLU A 88 -0.32 22.10 -15.64
C GLU A 88 -0.28 20.58 -15.88
N ASP A 89 0.49 19.83 -15.08
CA ASP A 89 0.57 18.37 -15.19
C ASP A 89 -0.77 17.72 -14.81
N VAL A 90 -1.41 18.21 -13.75
CA VAL A 90 -2.74 17.76 -13.33
C VAL A 90 -3.78 18.01 -14.43
N GLN A 91 -3.78 19.22 -15.02
CA GLN A 91 -4.70 19.55 -16.10
C GLN A 91 -4.45 18.71 -17.35
N ASN A 92 -3.18 18.47 -17.71
CA ASN A 92 -2.82 17.61 -18.83
C ASN A 92 -3.31 16.17 -18.63
N GLU A 93 -3.27 15.67 -17.39
CA GLU A 93 -3.82 14.35 -17.07
C GLU A 93 -5.36 14.33 -17.16
N ILE A 94 -6.05 15.35 -16.64
CA ILE A 94 -7.51 15.51 -16.82
C ILE A 94 -7.89 15.49 -18.31
N ASP A 95 -7.19 16.28 -19.13
CA ASP A 95 -7.43 16.37 -20.56
C ASP A 95 -7.20 15.02 -21.25
N SER A 96 -6.16 14.29 -20.84
CA SER A 96 -5.85 12.93 -21.33
C SER A 96 -6.93 11.93 -20.94
N LEU A 97 -7.45 11.98 -19.71
CA LEU A 97 -8.57 11.15 -19.25
C LEU A 97 -9.85 11.45 -20.04
N MET A 98 -10.16 12.72 -20.24
CA MET A 98 -11.29 13.17 -21.05
C MET A 98 -11.19 12.66 -22.50
N GLU A 99 -10.03 12.80 -23.14
CA GLU A 99 -9.79 12.28 -24.49
C GLU A 99 -9.95 10.75 -24.55
N ASN A 100 -9.34 10.03 -23.60
CA ASN A 100 -9.43 8.57 -23.51
C ASN A 100 -10.88 8.08 -23.34
N MET A 101 -11.73 8.87 -22.69
CA MET A 101 -13.14 8.57 -22.47
C MET A 101 -14.05 9.09 -23.60
N GLY A 102 -13.50 9.85 -24.55
CA GLY A 102 -14.27 10.48 -25.62
C GLY A 102 -15.21 11.58 -25.11
N VAL A 103 -14.87 12.20 -23.98
CA VAL A 103 -15.62 13.29 -23.36
C VAL A 103 -14.91 14.60 -23.70
N SER A 104 -15.64 15.58 -24.21
CA SER A 104 -15.07 16.89 -24.59
C SER A 104 -15.59 18.05 -23.74
N ASN A 105 -16.46 17.76 -22.78
CA ASN A 105 -17.05 18.74 -21.88
C ASN A 105 -16.67 18.37 -20.45
N GLU A 106 -16.04 19.31 -19.76
CA GLU A 106 -15.46 19.11 -18.43
C GLU A 106 -16.53 18.92 -17.35
N GLU A 107 -17.64 19.67 -17.42
CA GLU A 107 -18.78 19.52 -16.51
C GLU A 107 -19.37 18.10 -16.59
N GLN A 108 -19.57 17.58 -17.81
CA GLN A 108 -20.00 16.19 -18.04
C GLN A 108 -18.98 15.18 -17.53
N PHE A 109 -17.69 15.48 -17.63
CA PHE A 109 -16.63 14.63 -17.09
C PHE A 109 -16.73 14.56 -15.57
N TYR A 110 -16.84 15.69 -14.87
CA TYR A 110 -17.02 15.72 -13.42
C TYR A 110 -18.31 15.04 -12.95
N GLU A 111 -19.44 15.24 -13.64
CA GLU A 111 -20.68 14.50 -13.34
C GLU A 111 -20.47 12.98 -13.45
N MET A 112 -19.70 12.53 -14.43
CA MET A 112 -19.37 11.11 -14.58
C MET A 112 -18.46 10.62 -13.44
N MET A 113 -17.53 11.43 -12.97
CA MET A 113 -16.66 11.10 -11.83
C MET A 113 -17.45 11.04 -10.51
N GLN A 114 -18.43 11.94 -10.33
CA GLN A 114 -19.37 11.88 -9.21
C GLN A 114 -20.17 10.58 -9.19
N MET A 115 -20.61 10.09 -10.34
CA MET A 115 -21.25 8.78 -10.43
C MET A 115 -20.32 7.61 -10.07
N GLN A 116 -19.00 7.80 -10.13
CA GLN A 116 -17.99 6.83 -9.73
C GLN A 116 -17.52 6.99 -8.28
N GLY A 117 -18.08 7.96 -7.54
CA GLY A 117 -17.78 8.18 -6.13
C GLY A 117 -16.67 9.19 -5.86
N VAL A 118 -16.34 10.06 -6.82
CA VAL A 118 -15.50 11.25 -6.59
C VAL A 118 -16.41 12.42 -6.27
N ALA A 119 -16.35 12.99 -5.06
CA ALA A 119 -17.32 13.98 -4.59
C ALA A 119 -17.36 15.25 -5.45
N ASP A 120 -16.19 15.77 -5.81
CA ASP A 120 -16.04 17.02 -6.55
C ASP A 120 -14.72 17.11 -7.32
N GLU A 121 -14.50 18.27 -7.97
CA GLU A 121 -13.28 18.54 -8.73
C GLU A 121 -12.03 18.57 -7.85
N GLU A 122 -12.13 19.03 -6.61
CA GLU A 122 -10.99 19.13 -5.69
C GLU A 122 -10.48 17.72 -5.35
N GLU A 123 -11.40 16.82 -4.95
CA GLU A 123 -11.06 15.42 -4.71
C GLU A 123 -10.50 14.74 -5.96
N LEU A 124 -11.02 15.07 -7.15
CA LEU A 124 -10.48 14.53 -8.40
C LEU A 124 -9.02 14.93 -8.60
N ARG A 125 -8.72 16.22 -8.41
CA ARG A 125 -7.38 16.76 -8.58
C ARG A 125 -6.41 16.15 -7.57
N GLU A 126 -6.82 15.98 -6.32
CA GLU A 126 -6.03 15.30 -5.29
C GLU A 126 -5.69 13.86 -5.69
N ARG A 127 -6.68 13.10 -6.20
CA ARG A 127 -6.46 11.73 -6.70
C ARG A 127 -5.48 11.71 -7.88
N ILE A 128 -5.54 12.69 -8.77
CA ILE A 128 -4.62 12.82 -9.91
C ILE A 128 -3.21 13.18 -9.44
N VAL A 129 -3.06 14.09 -8.47
CA VAL A 129 -1.74 14.41 -7.89
C VAL A 129 -1.11 13.15 -7.29
N ASN A 130 -1.86 12.39 -6.49
CA ASN A 130 -1.38 11.11 -5.95
C ASN A 130 -0.99 10.13 -7.08
N HIS A 131 -1.83 10.01 -8.11
CA HIS A 131 -1.51 9.17 -9.27
C HIS A 131 -0.21 9.57 -9.95
N LEU A 132 0.02 10.86 -10.19
CA LEU A 132 1.23 11.37 -10.83
C LEU A 132 2.48 11.15 -9.95
N VAL A 133 2.36 11.36 -8.64
CA VAL A 133 3.44 11.05 -7.67
C VAL A 133 3.80 9.57 -7.74
N MET A 134 2.81 8.69 -7.63
CA MET A 134 3.05 7.24 -7.68
C MET A 134 3.58 6.79 -9.04
N GLN A 135 3.09 7.37 -10.14
CA GLN A 135 3.60 7.11 -11.48
C GLN A 135 5.07 7.52 -11.62
N HIS A 136 5.48 8.65 -11.01
CA HIS A 136 6.88 9.06 -11.03
C HIS A 136 7.78 8.10 -10.23
N ARG A 137 7.30 7.60 -9.09
CA ARG A 137 8.09 6.73 -8.21
C ARG A 137 8.13 5.26 -8.65
N VAL A 138 7.00 4.75 -9.15
CA VAL A 138 6.78 3.32 -9.44
C VAL A 138 6.59 3.01 -10.92
N GLY A 139 6.37 4.04 -11.74
CA GLY A 139 6.02 3.89 -13.16
C GLY A 139 4.51 3.65 -13.37
N HIS A 140 4.12 3.42 -14.63
CA HIS A 140 2.72 3.21 -14.99
C HIS A 140 2.23 1.83 -14.52
N VAL A 141 1.34 1.81 -13.53
CA VAL A 141 0.76 0.56 -12.98
C VAL A 141 -0.38 0.03 -13.84
N GLY A 142 -1.20 0.93 -14.42
CA GLY A 142 -2.42 0.57 -15.16
C GLY A 142 -2.20 0.11 -16.61
N GLU A 143 -1.07 0.44 -17.21
CA GLU A 143 -0.69 0.07 -18.58
C GLU A 143 0.69 -0.59 -18.53
N VAL A 144 0.70 -1.92 -18.59
CA VAL A 144 1.93 -2.71 -18.75
C VAL A 144 2.05 -3.07 -20.22
N SER A 145 3.02 -2.45 -20.89
CA SER A 145 3.30 -2.63 -22.31
C SER A 145 3.95 -3.98 -22.61
N ASP A 146 3.87 -4.42 -23.88
CA ASP A 146 4.54 -5.64 -24.32
C ASP A 146 6.06 -5.48 -24.26
N GLU A 147 6.55 -4.27 -24.50
CA GLU A 147 7.96 -3.91 -24.40
C GLU A 147 8.48 -4.04 -22.96
N GLU A 148 7.76 -3.51 -21.97
CA GLU A 148 8.12 -3.68 -20.55
C GLU A 148 8.14 -5.16 -20.13
N LEU A 149 7.18 -5.94 -20.63
CA LEU A 149 7.13 -7.38 -20.36
C LEU A 149 8.27 -8.13 -21.03
N GLN A 150 8.63 -7.75 -22.24
CA GLN A 150 9.76 -8.33 -22.97
C GLN A 150 11.07 -8.06 -22.22
N GLU A 151 11.29 -6.82 -21.75
CA GLU A 151 12.48 -6.48 -20.95
C GLU A 151 12.53 -7.26 -19.63
N GLU A 152 11.39 -7.43 -18.97
CA GLU A 152 11.30 -8.23 -17.74
C GLU A 152 11.56 -9.72 -18.01
N PHE A 153 11.03 -10.24 -19.12
CA PHE A 153 11.22 -11.61 -19.56
C PHE A 153 12.66 -11.91 -19.94
N GLU A 154 13.36 -10.98 -20.61
CA GLU A 154 14.77 -11.12 -20.99
C GLU A 154 15.71 -11.10 -19.79
N LYS A 155 15.29 -10.48 -18.68
CA LYS A 155 15.94 -10.57 -17.37
C LYS A 155 15.51 -11.82 -16.59
N GLY A 156 14.60 -12.60 -17.15
CA GLY A 156 14.01 -13.78 -16.52
C GLY A 156 15.08 -14.78 -16.11
N GLU A 157 15.02 -15.13 -14.84
CA GLU A 157 15.74 -16.26 -14.25
C GLU A 157 14.78 -16.95 -13.28
N GLU A 158 15.02 -18.23 -13.03
CA GLU A 158 14.44 -18.91 -11.89
C GLU A 158 15.43 -18.82 -10.73
N VAL A 159 14.92 -18.59 -9.53
CA VAL A 159 15.70 -18.71 -8.29
C VAL A 159 15.31 -20.01 -7.62
N GLU A 160 16.30 -20.80 -7.23
CA GLU A 160 16.09 -21.89 -6.27
C GLU A 160 16.34 -21.32 -4.88
N ALA A 161 15.39 -21.48 -3.97
CA ALA A 161 15.51 -20.94 -2.62
C ALA A 161 14.99 -21.89 -1.56
N ARG A 162 15.36 -21.58 -0.32
CA ARG A 162 14.77 -22.14 0.89
C ARG A 162 14.33 -21.03 1.83
N HIS A 163 13.37 -21.33 2.70
CA HIS A 163 12.89 -20.36 3.68
C HIS A 163 12.59 -20.97 5.05
N ILE A 164 12.54 -20.11 6.05
CA ILE A 164 11.91 -20.38 7.35
C ILE A 164 10.76 -19.40 7.50
N LEU A 165 9.55 -19.90 7.77
CA LEU A 165 8.36 -19.08 8.02
C LEU A 165 8.01 -19.12 9.52
N VAL A 166 7.79 -17.97 10.15
CA VAL A 166 7.34 -17.88 11.55
C VAL A 166 6.28 -16.78 11.71
N SER A 167 5.43 -16.88 12.73
CA SER A 167 4.32 -15.94 12.91
C SER A 167 4.69 -14.54 13.42
N ASP A 168 5.85 -14.36 14.05
CA ASP A 168 6.26 -13.11 14.69
C ASP A 168 7.68 -12.65 14.33
N ALA A 169 7.88 -11.32 14.36
CA ALA A 169 9.13 -10.67 13.99
C ALA A 169 10.28 -11.02 14.92
N GLU A 170 10.03 -11.10 16.24
CA GLU A 170 11.05 -11.40 17.26
C GLU A 170 11.70 -12.76 17.00
N THR A 171 10.90 -13.79 16.73
CA THR A 171 11.39 -15.13 16.38
C THR A 171 12.16 -15.11 15.07
N ALA A 172 11.69 -14.36 14.07
CA ALA A 172 12.39 -14.25 12.78
C ALA A 172 13.77 -13.59 12.95
N GLU A 173 13.86 -12.53 13.75
CA GLU A 173 15.12 -11.87 14.07
C GLU A 173 16.09 -12.79 14.84
N GLU A 174 15.58 -13.54 15.83
CA GLU A 174 16.39 -14.51 16.57
C GLU A 174 17.00 -15.56 15.62
N LEU A 175 16.17 -16.16 14.75
CA LEU A 175 16.61 -17.18 13.81
C LEU A 175 17.57 -16.61 12.76
N HIS A 176 17.33 -15.40 12.27
CA HIS A 176 18.24 -14.72 11.34
C HIS A 176 19.63 -14.51 11.97
N ASN A 177 19.68 -14.10 13.24
CA ASN A 177 20.94 -13.94 13.96
C ASN A 177 21.66 -15.28 14.14
N ARG A 178 20.95 -16.35 14.51
CA ARG A 178 21.52 -17.70 14.63
C ARG A 178 22.10 -18.22 13.31
N LEU A 179 21.40 -17.98 12.20
CA LEU A 179 21.90 -18.34 10.87
C LEU A 179 23.18 -17.58 10.51
N ASN A 180 23.26 -16.28 10.83
CA ASN A 180 24.47 -15.48 10.65
C ASN A 180 25.64 -15.94 11.57
N GLU A 181 25.33 -16.54 12.72
CA GLU A 181 26.32 -17.17 13.61
C GLU A 181 26.78 -18.56 13.11
N GLY A 182 26.12 -19.11 12.08
CA GLY A 182 26.50 -20.36 11.41
C GLY A 182 25.69 -21.58 11.83
N ASP A 183 24.55 -21.42 12.49
CA ASP A 183 23.60 -22.51 12.70
C ASP A 183 23.13 -23.09 11.34
N ASN A 184 22.77 -24.38 11.33
CA ASN A 184 22.34 -25.04 10.10
C ASN A 184 20.92 -24.64 9.72
N PHE A 185 20.74 -24.09 8.52
CA PHE A 185 19.43 -23.66 8.04
C PHE A 185 18.38 -24.77 8.03
N ALA A 186 18.72 -25.97 7.58
CA ALA A 186 17.75 -27.06 7.48
C ALA A 186 17.29 -27.53 8.86
N ASP A 187 18.19 -27.55 9.85
CA ASP A 187 17.85 -27.90 11.23
C ASP A 187 16.91 -26.85 11.85
N LEU A 188 17.18 -25.56 11.62
CA LEU A 188 16.28 -24.48 12.08
C LEU A 188 14.95 -24.48 11.34
N ALA A 189 14.95 -24.76 10.04
CA ALA A 189 13.72 -24.90 9.28
C ALA A 189 12.87 -26.02 9.87
N GLU A 190 13.41 -27.23 10.06
CA GLU A 190 12.68 -28.38 10.61
C GLU A 190 12.09 -28.10 12.01
N GLU A 191 12.84 -27.36 12.85
CA GLU A 191 12.44 -27.07 14.22
C GLU A 191 11.41 -25.92 14.34
N TYR A 192 11.58 -24.85 13.57
CA TYR A 192 10.84 -23.59 13.78
C TYR A 192 9.88 -23.23 12.64
N SER A 193 10.11 -23.69 11.41
CA SER A 193 9.29 -23.25 10.29
C SER A 193 7.83 -23.69 10.46
N GLU A 194 6.91 -22.77 10.27
CA GLU A 194 5.48 -23.00 10.27
C GLU A 194 4.95 -23.42 8.89
N ASP A 195 5.78 -23.40 7.85
CA ASP A 195 5.39 -23.88 6.52
C ASP A 195 5.39 -25.42 6.46
N PRO A 196 4.20 -26.07 6.41
CA PRO A 196 4.13 -27.53 6.33
C PRO A 196 4.64 -28.09 5.00
N GLY A 197 4.78 -27.25 3.96
CA GLY A 197 5.20 -27.65 2.62
C GLY A 197 6.70 -27.90 2.51
N SER A 198 7.52 -27.11 3.22
CA SER A 198 8.98 -27.13 3.09
C SER A 198 9.74 -27.45 4.38
N ARG A 199 9.10 -27.31 5.56
CA ARG A 199 9.74 -27.51 6.88
C ARG A 199 10.53 -28.82 6.96
N ASP A 200 9.87 -29.93 6.62
CA ASP A 200 10.46 -31.27 6.75
C ASP A 200 11.50 -31.56 5.64
N GLU A 201 11.67 -30.65 4.68
CA GLU A 201 12.66 -30.67 3.61
C GLU A 201 13.73 -29.56 3.78
N GLY A 202 13.95 -29.12 5.02
CA GLY A 202 14.95 -28.10 5.34
C GLY A 202 14.63 -26.72 4.78
N GLY A 203 13.34 -26.43 4.59
CA GLY A 203 12.84 -25.17 4.05
C GLY A 203 12.88 -25.07 2.52
N SER A 204 13.24 -26.12 1.79
CA SER A 204 13.38 -26.08 0.33
C SER A 204 12.06 -25.78 -0.39
N LEU A 205 12.08 -24.81 -1.30
CA LEU A 205 10.94 -24.43 -2.14
C LEU A 205 11.10 -24.87 -3.61
N GLY A 206 12.25 -25.42 -3.97
CA GLY A 206 12.63 -25.67 -5.36
C GLY A 206 12.87 -24.36 -6.14
N SER A 207 12.89 -24.46 -7.47
CA SER A 207 13.02 -23.30 -8.35
C SER A 207 11.68 -22.63 -8.59
N PHE A 208 11.67 -21.29 -8.58
CA PHE A 208 10.50 -20.51 -8.92
C PHE A 208 10.86 -19.26 -9.68
N ARG A 209 9.86 -18.74 -10.38
CA ARG A 209 9.96 -17.56 -11.23
C ARG A 209 9.34 -16.36 -10.56
N ARG A 210 9.69 -15.20 -11.09
CA ARG A 210 8.91 -13.99 -10.89
C ARG A 210 7.43 -14.24 -11.23
N GLY A 211 6.52 -13.83 -10.35
CA GLY A 211 5.09 -14.10 -10.37
C GLY A 211 4.63 -15.39 -9.70
N THR A 212 5.52 -16.15 -9.06
CA THR A 212 5.15 -17.42 -8.40
C THR A 212 4.92 -17.24 -6.90
N MET A 213 5.72 -16.38 -6.27
CA MET A 213 5.67 -16.11 -4.84
C MET A 213 4.96 -14.77 -4.56
N THR A 214 4.61 -14.52 -3.30
CA THR A 214 4.07 -13.22 -2.91
C THR A 214 5.06 -12.10 -3.21
N PRO A 215 4.62 -10.89 -3.62
CA PRO A 215 5.50 -9.79 -3.97
C PRO A 215 6.66 -9.49 -3.00
N PRO A 216 6.46 -9.40 -1.66
CA PRO A 216 7.57 -9.10 -0.75
C PRO A 216 8.63 -10.22 -0.71
N PHE A 217 8.18 -11.48 -0.67
CA PHE A 217 9.08 -12.65 -0.72
C PHE A 217 9.89 -12.67 -2.02
N GLU A 218 9.22 -12.43 -3.14
CA GLU A 218 9.86 -12.43 -4.46
C GLU A 218 10.87 -11.30 -4.61
N GLU A 219 10.53 -10.09 -4.18
CA GLU A 219 11.44 -8.93 -4.23
C GLU A 219 12.72 -9.22 -3.45
N ALA A 220 12.60 -9.76 -2.23
CA ALA A 220 13.74 -10.16 -1.43
C ALA A 220 14.54 -11.27 -2.11
N ALA A 221 13.92 -12.40 -2.46
CA ALA A 221 14.60 -13.55 -3.05
C ALA A 221 15.38 -13.17 -4.31
N PHE A 222 14.78 -12.41 -5.23
CA PHE A 222 15.46 -12.07 -6.47
C PHE A 222 16.55 -11.00 -6.32
N ASN A 223 16.60 -10.27 -5.20
CA ASN A 223 17.66 -9.31 -4.89
C ASN A 223 18.88 -9.94 -4.18
N LEU A 224 18.74 -11.15 -3.61
CA LEU A 224 19.81 -11.85 -2.89
C LEU A 224 20.85 -12.47 -3.82
N GLU A 225 22.12 -12.44 -3.44
CA GLU A 225 23.15 -13.29 -4.03
C GLU A 225 22.99 -14.76 -3.62
N ILE A 226 23.58 -15.70 -4.37
CA ILE A 226 23.55 -17.12 -4.02
C ILE A 226 24.29 -17.34 -2.69
N GLY A 227 23.58 -17.93 -1.71
CA GLY A 227 24.04 -18.19 -0.36
C GLY A 227 23.89 -17.00 0.60
N GLU A 228 23.32 -15.88 0.14
CA GLU A 228 22.98 -14.75 1.00
C GLU A 228 21.64 -14.99 1.70
N LEU A 229 21.55 -14.52 2.96
CA LEU A 229 20.33 -14.54 3.75
C LEU A 229 19.62 -13.19 3.62
N SER A 230 18.29 -13.20 3.50
CA SER A 230 17.50 -11.98 3.68
C SER A 230 17.44 -11.58 5.15
N ASP A 231 17.23 -10.29 5.38
CA ASP A 231 16.55 -9.83 6.59
C ASP A 231 15.14 -10.47 6.69
N PRO A 232 14.50 -10.49 7.88
CA PRO A 232 13.12 -10.94 8.01
C PRO A 232 12.17 -10.19 7.07
N VAL A 233 11.49 -10.95 6.19
CA VAL A 233 10.56 -10.43 5.19
C VAL A 233 9.13 -10.69 5.63
N GLU A 234 8.37 -9.63 5.92
CA GLU A 234 6.95 -9.76 6.26
C GLU A 234 6.10 -10.09 5.03
N SER A 235 5.14 -10.99 5.21
CA SER A 235 4.06 -11.27 4.26
C SER A 235 2.76 -11.52 5.00
N GLN A 236 1.67 -11.70 4.24
CA GLN A 236 0.39 -12.14 4.79
C GLN A 236 0.42 -13.49 5.55
N PHE A 237 1.51 -14.27 5.43
CA PHE A 237 1.67 -15.56 6.10
C PHE A 237 2.51 -15.46 7.39
N GLY A 238 3.13 -14.31 7.68
CA GLY A 238 4.10 -14.11 8.75
C GLY A 238 5.44 -13.60 8.22
N PHE A 239 6.52 -13.91 8.92
CA PHE A 239 7.87 -13.47 8.61
C PHE A 239 8.70 -14.60 7.98
N HIS A 240 9.42 -14.26 6.92
CA HIS A 240 10.27 -15.18 6.18
C HIS A 240 11.74 -14.83 6.30
N ILE A 241 12.59 -15.84 6.53
CA ILE A 241 14.03 -15.73 6.29
C ILE A 241 14.35 -16.55 5.05
N ILE A 242 14.96 -15.92 4.05
CA ILE A 242 15.10 -16.48 2.70
C ILE A 242 16.58 -16.68 2.40
N GLU A 243 16.93 -17.80 1.77
CA GLU A 243 18.26 -18.02 1.20
C GLU A 243 18.12 -18.52 -0.24
N VAL A 244 18.78 -17.84 -1.18
CA VAL A 244 18.86 -18.31 -2.58
C VAL A 244 19.99 -19.31 -2.70
N THR A 245 19.68 -20.52 -3.15
CA THR A 245 20.65 -21.61 -3.29
C THR A 245 21.16 -21.79 -4.72
N ASP A 246 20.39 -21.38 -5.73
CA ASP A 246 20.83 -21.39 -7.12
C ASP A 246 20.06 -20.39 -8.00
N ARG A 247 20.58 -20.10 -9.19
CA ARG A 247 19.94 -19.25 -10.21
C ARG A 247 20.04 -19.89 -11.59
N ILE A 248 18.89 -20.07 -12.25
CA ILE A 248 18.76 -20.81 -13.50
C ILE A 248 18.27 -19.86 -14.61
N PRO A 249 18.96 -19.76 -15.76
CA PRO A 249 18.48 -18.97 -16.88
C PRO A 249 17.11 -19.44 -17.38
N PHE A 250 16.28 -18.49 -17.74
CA PHE A 250 14.94 -18.74 -18.26
C PHE A 250 14.99 -19.26 -19.72
N GLU A 251 14.28 -20.35 -20.02
CA GLU A 251 14.29 -21.00 -21.35
C GLU A 251 12.91 -21.07 -22.05
N ASP A 252 11.82 -20.56 -21.47
CA ASP A 252 10.50 -20.64 -22.12
C ASP A 252 10.35 -19.62 -23.26
N ASP A 253 9.23 -19.72 -23.99
CA ASP A 253 8.82 -18.76 -25.01
C ASP A 253 8.01 -17.61 -24.40
N PHE A 254 8.30 -16.37 -24.80
CA PHE A 254 7.62 -15.18 -24.27
C PHE A 254 6.12 -15.22 -24.48
N ASP A 255 5.67 -15.64 -25.67
CA ASP A 255 4.25 -15.64 -26.01
C ASP A 255 3.47 -16.64 -25.15
N GLU A 256 4.11 -17.70 -24.65
CA GLU A 256 3.47 -18.71 -23.78
C GLU A 256 3.22 -18.18 -22.36
N VAL A 257 4.12 -17.36 -21.82
CA VAL A 257 4.05 -16.86 -20.43
C VAL A 257 3.58 -15.42 -20.31
N LYS A 258 3.43 -14.69 -21.43
CA LYS A 258 3.15 -13.25 -21.48
C LYS A 258 2.03 -12.78 -20.57
N GLU A 259 0.89 -13.47 -20.57
CA GLU A 259 -0.26 -13.06 -19.76
C GLU A 259 -0.05 -13.32 -18.26
N GLN A 260 0.62 -14.41 -17.92
CA GLN A 260 1.00 -14.70 -16.53
C GLN A 260 2.01 -13.67 -16.04
N LEU A 261 3.02 -13.37 -16.86
CA LEU A 261 4.02 -12.35 -16.56
C LEU A 261 3.37 -10.98 -16.40
N ARG A 262 2.39 -10.63 -17.23
CA ARG A 262 1.64 -9.37 -17.10
C ARG A 262 0.91 -9.28 -15.76
N ALA A 263 0.19 -10.33 -15.37
CA ALA A 263 -0.52 -10.35 -14.10
C ALA A 263 0.45 -10.16 -12.93
N ALA A 264 1.51 -10.96 -12.90
CA ALA A 264 2.56 -10.88 -11.88
C ALA A 264 3.25 -9.52 -11.80
N PHE A 265 3.63 -8.97 -12.96
CA PHE A 265 4.29 -7.66 -13.03
C PHE A 265 3.37 -6.53 -12.57
N THR A 266 2.07 -6.62 -12.89
CA THR A 266 1.06 -5.66 -12.40
C THR A 266 0.93 -5.76 -10.87
N GLU A 267 0.88 -6.96 -10.33
CA GLU A 267 0.80 -7.19 -8.88
C GLU A 267 2.04 -6.68 -8.14
N ARG A 268 3.25 -6.91 -8.69
CA ARG A 268 4.49 -6.31 -8.16
C ARG A 268 4.45 -4.80 -8.15
N LYS A 269 4.02 -4.18 -9.26
CA LYS A 269 3.88 -2.73 -9.34
C LYS A 269 2.88 -2.19 -8.30
N LEU A 270 1.80 -2.91 -8.05
CA LEU A 270 0.82 -2.52 -7.01
C LEU A 270 1.37 -2.64 -5.60
N HIS A 271 2.04 -3.75 -5.29
CA HIS A 271 2.69 -3.92 -4.00
C HIS A 271 3.73 -2.82 -3.76
N ARG A 272 4.55 -2.53 -4.77
CA ARG A 272 5.53 -1.46 -4.70
C ARG A 272 4.87 -0.09 -4.51
N MET A 273 3.76 0.19 -5.20
CA MET A 273 3.01 1.43 -5.00
C MET A 273 2.54 1.62 -3.55
N ASN A 274 2.02 0.56 -2.93
CA ASN A 274 1.59 0.61 -1.52
C ASN A 274 2.79 0.84 -0.58
N LYS A 275 3.88 0.08 -0.77
CA LYS A 275 5.11 0.22 0.02
C LYS A 275 5.72 1.61 -0.10
N GLU A 276 5.80 2.14 -1.32
CA GLU A 276 6.34 3.47 -1.57
C GLU A 276 5.51 4.54 -0.86
N GLN A 277 4.20 4.34 -0.72
CA GLN A 277 3.37 5.26 0.04
C GLN A 277 3.58 5.18 1.55
N GLU A 278 3.73 3.97 2.11
CA GLU A 278 4.15 3.79 3.50
C GLU A 278 5.49 4.49 3.76
N GLU A 279 6.47 4.30 2.87
CA GLU A 279 7.78 4.96 2.97
C GLU A 279 7.68 6.49 2.95
N LEU A 280 6.73 7.09 2.21
CA LEU A 280 6.53 8.54 2.27
C LEU A 280 6.02 9.01 3.63
N MET A 281 5.14 8.22 4.24
CA MET A 281 4.62 8.48 5.58
C MET A 281 5.70 8.30 6.64
N ASP A 282 6.55 7.27 6.54
CA ASP A 282 7.60 7.00 7.52
C ASP A 282 8.75 8.02 7.45
N ASN A 283 9.01 8.59 6.27
CA ASN A 283 10.09 9.55 6.07
C ASN A 283 9.75 10.98 6.50
N ILE A 284 8.52 11.25 6.95
CA ILE A 284 8.10 12.56 7.45
C ILE A 284 7.98 12.56 8.98
N ASN A 285 8.39 13.66 9.60
CA ASN A 285 8.21 13.85 11.04
C ASN A 285 6.78 14.32 11.33
N ILE A 286 5.94 13.40 11.83
CA ILE A 286 4.57 13.68 12.25
C ILE A 286 4.57 13.97 13.76
N GLU A 287 4.12 15.17 14.16
CA GLU A 287 3.94 15.55 15.57
C GLU A 287 2.46 15.77 15.84
N VAL A 288 1.88 14.94 16.70
CA VAL A 288 0.47 15.04 17.09
C VAL A 288 0.35 15.90 18.34
N HIS A 289 -0.36 17.04 18.22
CA HIS A 289 -0.59 17.96 19.34
C HIS A 289 -1.94 17.76 20.05
N SER A 290 -2.75 16.80 19.58
CA SER A 290 -4.07 16.50 20.13
C SER A 290 -4.03 15.15 20.83
N GLU A 291 -4.24 15.14 22.15
CA GLU A 291 -4.27 13.91 22.97
C GLU A 291 -5.25 12.86 22.41
N GLU A 292 -6.35 13.29 21.78
CA GLU A 292 -7.35 12.42 21.14
C GLU A 292 -6.80 11.55 19.99
N TYR A 293 -5.70 11.97 19.35
CA TYR A 293 -5.20 11.37 18.11
C TYR A 293 -3.75 10.85 18.21
N GLU A 294 -3.17 10.84 19.42
CA GLU A 294 -1.79 10.38 19.63
C GLU A 294 -1.56 8.94 19.14
N HIS A 295 -2.60 8.10 19.15
CA HIS A 295 -2.51 6.70 18.73
C HIS A 295 -2.38 6.50 17.21
N LEU A 296 -2.66 7.50 16.38
CA LEU A 296 -2.77 7.32 14.93
C LEU A 296 -1.42 7.21 14.20
N PHE A 297 -0.40 7.89 14.72
CA PHE A 297 0.88 8.05 14.03
C PHE A 297 2.09 7.72 14.92
N ASN A 298 1.86 7.36 16.18
CA ASN A 298 2.91 6.86 17.05
C ASN A 298 3.12 5.37 16.75
N THR A 299 4.11 5.07 15.91
CA THR A 299 4.79 3.78 15.93
C THR A 299 5.76 3.80 17.11
N GLU A 300 5.26 3.57 18.33
CA GLU A 300 6.15 3.06 19.38
C GLU A 300 6.65 1.70 18.89
N THR A 301 7.88 1.69 18.39
CA THR A 301 8.73 0.52 18.32
C THR A 301 9.00 0.11 19.77
N GLU A 302 8.14 -0.75 20.32
CA GLU A 302 8.49 -1.57 21.48
C GLU A 302 9.37 -2.75 21.06
#